data_AF-A0AAU6ZM31-F1
#
_entry.id   AF-A0AAU6ZM31-F1
#
_cell.length_a   1.000
_cell.length_b   1.000
_cell.length_c   1.000
_cell.angle_alpha   90.00
_cell.angle_beta   90.00
_cell.angle_gamma   90.00
#
_symmetry.space_group_name_H-M   'P 1'
#
loop_
_entity.id
_entity.type
_entity.pdbx_description
1 polymer ?
#
loop_
_entity_poly.entity_id
_entity_poly.type
_entity_poly.pdbx_seq_one_letter_code
_entity_poly.pdbx_strand_id
1 'polypeptide(L)'
;MSFRWSARATQTTSAIGLSALLLASAMKHFRSPGFYYPVVPDYLCRRDEPGSQPNGPLALMSREEWVAASGLLEATAAVGLLIPATRKVAADATTAMFTVFLAGHIDALRRAYGPNGTPGQRRAHTLRLPLQVPLVLWSWSLRK
;
A
#
# COMPACT_ATOMS: atom_id res chain seq x y z
N MET A 1 -23.29 -30.24 -12.57
CA MET A 1 -22.22 -29.76 -13.48
C MET A 1 -21.12 -29.14 -12.64
N SER A 2 -19.95 -29.78 -12.56
CA SER A 2 -18.78 -29.22 -11.86
C SER A 2 -18.03 -28.30 -12.82
N PHE A 3 -18.06 -27.00 -12.57
CA PHE A 3 -17.32 -26.00 -13.35
C PHE A 3 -15.83 -26.15 -13.01
N ARG A 4 -15.11 -26.99 -13.75
CA ARG A 4 -13.65 -27.12 -13.62
C ARG A 4 -13.02 -25.86 -14.22
N TRP A 5 -12.90 -24.80 -13.43
CA TRP A 5 -12.11 -23.64 -13.80
C TRP A 5 -10.67 -24.10 -14.09
N SER A 6 -10.13 -23.73 -15.25
CA SER A 6 -8.72 -23.95 -15.53
C SER A 6 -7.90 -23.09 -14.58
N ALA A 7 -6.72 -23.57 -14.15
CA ALA A 7 -5.84 -22.82 -13.25
C ALA A 7 -5.56 -21.39 -13.77
N ARG A 8 -5.47 -21.24 -15.10
CA ARG A 8 -5.30 -19.95 -15.79
C ARG A 8 -6.50 -19.00 -15.61
N ALA A 9 -7.72 -19.54 -15.66
CA ALA A 9 -8.94 -18.76 -15.49
C ALA A 9 -9.07 -18.30 -14.02
N THR A 10 -8.82 -19.18 -13.05
CA THR A 10 -8.76 -18.82 -11.63
C THR A 10 -7.71 -17.75 -11.36
N GLN A 11 -6.52 -17.89 -11.96
CA GLN A 11 -5.45 -16.91 -11.81
C GLN A 11 -5.80 -15.55 -12.41
N THR A 12 -6.49 -15.54 -13.56
CA THR A 12 -6.93 -14.30 -14.21
C THR A 12 -7.99 -13.59 -13.38
N THR A 13 -8.99 -14.31 -12.88
CA THR A 13 -9.99 -13.74 -11.95
C THR A 13 -9.35 -13.21 -10.68
N SER A 14 -8.37 -13.93 -10.13
CA SER A 14 -7.61 -13.49 -8.95
C SER A 14 -6.81 -12.20 -9.23
N ALA A 15 -6.16 -12.11 -10.39
CA ALA A 15 -5.45 -10.90 -10.82
C ALA A 15 -6.40 -9.71 -10.99
N ILE A 16 -7.58 -9.92 -11.58
CA ILE A 16 -8.64 -8.90 -11.68
C ILE A 16 -9.06 -8.42 -10.29
N GLY A 17 -9.27 -9.36 -9.35
CA GLY A 17 -9.64 -9.03 -7.96
C GLY A 17 -8.62 -8.15 -7.26
N LEU A 18 -7.33 -8.51 -7.32
CA LEU A 18 -6.27 -7.70 -6.72
C LEU A 18 -6.13 -6.35 -7.43
N SER A 19 -6.24 -6.32 -8.76
CA SER A 19 -6.18 -5.07 -9.54
C SER A 19 -7.31 -4.12 -9.20
N ALA A 20 -8.53 -4.64 -9.01
CA ALA A 20 -9.68 -3.83 -8.59
C ALA A 20 -9.47 -3.23 -7.18
N LEU A 21 -8.92 -4.02 -6.24
CA LEU A 21 -8.58 -3.54 -4.90
C LEU A 21 -7.52 -2.42 -4.96
N LEU A 22 -6.46 -2.61 -5.75
CA LEU A 22 -5.40 -1.62 -5.94
C LEU A 22 -5.92 -0.34 -6.60
N LEU A 23 -6.77 -0.43 -7.63
CA LEU A 23 -7.38 0.74 -8.26
C LEU A 23 -8.30 1.49 -7.29
N ALA A 24 -9.11 0.78 -6.49
CA ALA A 24 -9.95 1.41 -5.48
C ALA A 24 -9.11 2.14 -4.42
N SER A 25 -8.00 1.54 -3.99
CA SER A 25 -7.05 2.17 -3.07
C SER A 25 -6.34 3.38 -3.71
N ALA A 26 -5.87 3.27 -4.95
CA ALA A 26 -5.26 4.37 -5.69
C ALA A 26 -6.22 5.56 -5.83
N MET A 27 -7.48 5.32 -6.21
CA MET A 27 -8.50 6.38 -6.25
C MET A 27 -8.70 7.06 -4.90
N LYS A 28 -8.59 6.32 -3.79
CA LYS A 28 -8.70 6.88 -2.45
C LYS A 28 -7.49 7.75 -2.07
N HIS A 29 -6.28 7.43 -2.53
CA HIS A 29 -5.09 8.27 -2.32
C HIS A 29 -5.32 9.68 -2.88
N PHE A 30 -5.92 9.80 -4.07
CA PHE A 30 -6.18 11.09 -4.69
C PHE A 30 -7.43 11.80 -4.15
N ARG A 31 -8.51 11.06 -3.85
CA ARG A 31 -9.78 11.65 -3.36
C ARG A 31 -9.76 12.02 -1.88
N SER A 32 -8.98 11.31 -1.07
CA SER A 32 -8.97 11.45 0.39
C SER A 32 -7.58 11.13 0.96
N PRO A 33 -6.54 11.90 0.60
CA PRO A 33 -5.14 11.59 0.96
C PRO A 33 -4.92 11.51 2.47
N GLY A 34 -5.67 12.31 3.26
CA GLY A 34 -5.60 12.31 4.73
C GLY A 34 -5.86 10.95 5.39
N PHE A 35 -6.54 10.01 4.71
CA PHE A 35 -6.71 8.65 5.21
C PHE A 35 -5.38 7.90 5.40
N TYR A 36 -4.38 8.22 4.57
CA TYR A 36 -3.07 7.55 4.55
C TYR A 36 -2.01 8.28 5.38
N TYR A 37 -2.26 9.52 5.79
CA TYR A 37 -1.27 10.30 6.57
C TYR A 37 -0.73 9.60 7.82
N PRO A 38 -1.55 8.86 8.60
CA PRO A 38 -1.04 8.15 9.77
C PRO A 38 -0.06 7.02 9.46
N VAL A 39 -0.02 6.50 8.22
CA VAL A 39 0.89 5.40 7.84
C VAL A 39 2.13 5.86 7.08
N VAL A 40 2.22 7.16 6.74
CA VAL A 40 3.45 7.74 6.18
C VAL A 40 4.38 8.10 7.34
N PRO A 41 5.61 7.55 7.38
CA PRO A 41 6.57 7.89 8.43
C PRO A 41 7.02 9.34 8.37
N ASP A 42 7.12 9.99 9.54
CA ASP A 42 7.44 11.42 9.62
C ASP A 42 8.86 11.73 9.15
N TYR A 43 9.81 10.80 9.31
CA TYR A 43 11.21 10.96 8.88
C TYR A 43 11.40 10.98 7.35
N LEU A 44 10.38 10.55 6.58
CA LEU A 44 10.37 10.64 5.10
C LEU A 44 9.77 11.96 4.61
N CYS A 45 9.06 12.68 5.48
CA CYS A 45 8.29 13.85 5.09
C CYS A 45 9.13 15.13 5.21
N ARG A 46 9.27 15.86 4.10
CA ARG A 46 9.71 17.26 4.11
C ARG A 46 8.61 18.15 4.71
N ARG A 47 9.02 19.22 5.40
CA ARG A 47 8.10 20.30 5.82
C ARG A 47 8.26 21.46 4.85
N ASP A 48 7.15 21.94 4.32
CA ASP A 48 7.16 23.01 3.30
C ASP A 48 6.97 24.42 3.91
N GLU A 49 6.92 24.55 5.24
CA GLU A 49 6.80 25.87 5.88
C GLU A 49 8.15 26.62 5.93
N PRO A 50 8.17 27.94 5.64
CA PRO A 50 9.39 28.74 5.69
C PRO A 50 10.11 28.64 7.04
N GLY A 51 11.40 28.31 7.01
CA GLY A 51 12.23 28.17 8.23
C GLY A 51 12.12 26.82 8.93
N SER A 52 11.36 25.86 8.39
CA SER A 52 11.31 24.50 8.94
C SER A 52 12.59 23.71 8.67
N GLN A 53 13.07 23.02 9.70
CA GLN A 53 14.10 21.99 9.54
C GLN A 53 13.50 20.71 8.94
N PRO A 54 14.23 19.97 8.07
CA PRO A 54 13.81 18.65 7.61
C PRO A 54 13.60 17.69 8.79
N ASN A 55 12.62 16.80 8.69
CA ASN A 55 12.39 15.77 9.72
C ASN A 55 13.50 14.71 9.78
N GLY A 56 14.43 14.70 8.82
CA GLY A 56 15.56 13.79 8.75
C GLY A 56 16.26 13.82 7.39
N PRO A 57 17.34 13.04 7.21
CA PRO A 57 18.11 12.99 5.95
C PRO A 57 17.32 12.38 4.78
N LEU A 58 16.23 11.66 5.06
CA LEU A 58 15.36 11.03 4.06
C LEU A 58 14.07 11.83 3.80
N ALA A 59 13.98 13.06 4.30
CA ALA A 59 12.82 13.93 4.14
C ALA A 59 12.76 14.53 2.72
N LEU A 60 12.43 13.71 1.72
CA LEU A 60 12.55 14.06 0.30
C LEU A 60 11.32 14.79 -0.25
N MET A 61 10.12 14.35 0.13
CA MET A 61 8.84 14.82 -0.41
C MET A 61 7.89 15.18 0.74
N SER A 62 6.92 16.04 0.47
CA SER A 62 5.83 16.32 1.40
C SER A 62 5.02 15.05 1.65
N ARG A 63 4.25 15.02 2.74
CA ARG A 63 3.41 13.86 3.07
C ARG A 63 2.36 13.60 1.98
N GLU A 64 1.77 14.66 1.44
CA GLU A 64 0.79 14.57 0.37
C GLU A 64 1.41 14.03 -0.92
N GLU A 65 2.61 14.49 -1.26
CA GLU A 65 3.38 14.00 -2.41
C GLU A 65 3.70 12.50 -2.27
N TRP A 66 4.08 12.02 -1.09
CA TRP A 66 4.28 10.59 -0.83
C TRP A 66 3.01 9.76 -1.03
N VAL A 67 1.86 10.26 -0.59
CA VAL A 67 0.55 9.61 -0.78
C VAL A 67 0.16 9.60 -2.26
N ALA A 68 0.37 10.70 -2.99
CA ALA A 68 0.11 10.74 -4.43
C ALA A 68 1.03 9.76 -5.19
N ALA A 69 2.32 9.71 -4.85
CA ALA A 69 3.29 8.81 -5.45
C ALA A 69 2.95 7.33 -5.19
N SER A 70 2.57 6.97 -3.96
CA SER A 70 2.13 5.60 -3.66
C SER A 70 0.83 5.23 -4.39
N GLY A 71 -0.12 6.16 -4.50
CA GLY A 71 -1.34 5.98 -5.29
C GLY A 71 -1.06 5.72 -6.78
N LEU A 72 -0.07 6.43 -7.36
CA LEU A 72 0.36 6.18 -8.73
C LEU A 72 1.00 4.80 -8.88
N LEU A 73 1.86 4.39 -7.95
CA LEU A 73 2.46 3.05 -7.94
C LEU A 73 1.40 1.95 -7.86
N GLU A 74 0.38 2.10 -7.01
CA GLU A 74 -0.74 1.15 -6.91
C GLU A 74 -1.54 1.07 -8.22
N ALA A 75 -1.81 2.20 -8.87
CA ALA A 75 -2.50 2.23 -10.17
C ALA A 75 -1.68 1.55 -11.26
N THR A 76 -0.38 1.83 -11.34
CA THR A 76 0.53 1.18 -12.30
C THR A 76 0.62 -0.33 -12.06
N ALA A 77 0.72 -0.77 -10.81
CA ALA A 77 0.71 -2.17 -10.45
C ALA A 77 -0.59 -2.87 -10.87
N ALA A 78 -1.74 -2.23 -10.65
CA ALA A 78 -3.03 -2.76 -11.07
C ALA A 78 -3.11 -2.98 -12.59
N VAL A 79 -2.69 -1.98 -13.39
CA VAL A 79 -2.63 -2.12 -14.86
C VAL A 79 -1.68 -3.25 -15.26
N GLY A 80 -0.50 -3.32 -14.63
CA GLY A 80 0.49 -4.36 -14.90
C GLY A 80 0.04 -5.78 -14.56
N LEU A 81 -0.84 -5.96 -13.57
CA LEU A 81 -1.42 -7.25 -13.21
C LEU A 81 -2.48 -7.74 -14.21
N LEU A 82 -3.21 -6.79 -14.82
CA LEU A 82 -4.23 -7.08 -15.84
C LEU A 82 -3.64 -7.54 -17.16
N ILE A 83 -2.43 -7.07 -17.51
CA ILE A 83 -1.72 -7.45 -18.73
C ILE A 83 -0.96 -8.77 -18.51
N PRO A 84 -1.31 -9.88 -19.20
CA PRO A 84 -0.70 -11.19 -18.94
C PRO A 84 0.83 -11.21 -19.10
N ALA A 85 1.36 -10.44 -20.05
CA ALA A 85 2.79 -10.37 -20.34
C ALA A 85 3.62 -9.72 -19.22
N THR A 86 3.03 -8.81 -18.44
CA THR A 86 3.72 -8.08 -17.36
C THR A 86 3.39 -8.61 -15.97
N ARG A 87 2.41 -9.52 -15.85
CA ARG A 87 1.83 -9.95 -14.58
C ARG A 87 2.85 -10.42 -13.56
N LYS A 88 3.85 -11.20 -13.99
CA LYS A 88 4.90 -11.70 -13.10
C LYS A 88 5.69 -10.55 -12.46
N VAL A 89 6.16 -9.62 -13.27
CA VAL A 89 6.93 -8.45 -12.81
C VAL A 89 6.05 -7.53 -11.96
N ALA A 90 4.79 -7.31 -12.37
CA ALA A 90 3.84 -6.51 -11.61
C ALA A 90 3.52 -7.14 -10.24
N ALA A 91 3.39 -8.47 -10.18
CA ALA A 91 3.20 -9.21 -8.93
C ALA A 91 4.42 -9.11 -8.02
N ASP A 92 5.63 -9.29 -8.55
CA ASP A 92 6.90 -9.08 -7.83
C ASP A 92 6.99 -7.66 -7.25
N ALA A 93 6.73 -6.64 -8.08
CA ALA A 93 6.74 -5.24 -7.66
C ALA A 93 5.65 -4.94 -6.60
N THR A 94 4.45 -5.50 -6.76
CA THR A 94 3.35 -5.35 -5.78
C THR A 94 3.72 -5.98 -4.45
N THR A 95 4.32 -7.19 -4.46
CA THR A 95 4.81 -7.85 -3.23
C THR A 95 5.87 -7.00 -2.54
N ALA A 96 6.84 -6.46 -3.29
CA ALA A 96 7.86 -5.58 -2.74
C ALA A 96 7.25 -4.31 -2.14
N MET A 97 6.32 -3.67 -2.86
CA MET A 97 5.62 -2.47 -2.39
C MET A 97 4.85 -2.71 -1.08
N PHE A 98 4.04 -3.77 -0.99
CA PHE A 98 3.35 -4.12 0.25
C PHE A 98 4.31 -4.40 1.40
N THR A 99 5.45 -5.05 1.11
CA THR A 99 6.49 -5.30 2.11
C THR A 99 7.12 -3.99 2.62
N VAL A 100 7.33 -2.99 1.74
CA VAL A 100 7.78 -1.67 2.16
C VAL A 100 6.70 -0.96 2.99
N PHE A 101 5.42 -1.07 2.61
CA PHE A 101 4.32 -0.48 3.37
C PHE A 101 4.20 -1.06 4.78
N LEU A 102 4.58 -2.33 5.01
CA LEU A 102 4.65 -2.90 6.36
C LEU A 102 5.51 -2.05 7.30
N ALA A 103 6.63 -1.48 6.83
CA ALA A 103 7.47 -0.61 7.65
C ALA A 103 6.69 0.65 8.12
N GLY A 104 5.93 1.27 7.22
CA GLY A 104 5.06 2.42 7.57
C GLY A 104 3.92 2.04 8.52
N HIS A 105 3.36 0.85 8.37
CA HIS A 105 2.34 0.34 9.29
C HIS A 105 2.89 0.02 10.69
N ILE A 106 4.12 -0.51 10.77
CA ILE A 106 4.82 -0.75 12.04
C ILE A 106 5.12 0.57 12.73
N ASP A 107 5.61 1.58 12.01
CA ASP A 107 5.82 2.92 12.55
C ASP A 107 4.52 3.53 13.09
N ALA A 108 3.43 3.46 12.31
CA ALA A 108 2.12 3.92 12.73
C ALA A 108 1.61 3.21 14.00
N LEU A 109 1.83 1.90 14.10
CA LEU A 109 1.50 1.13 15.29
C LEU A 109 2.33 1.57 16.50
N ARG A 110 3.64 1.74 16.33
CA ARG A 110 4.53 2.26 17.39
C ARG A 110 4.06 3.62 17.89
N ARG A 111 3.73 4.55 16.97
CA ARG A 111 3.19 5.87 17.33
C ARG A 111 1.83 5.78 18.03
N ALA A 112 0.95 4.87 17.61
CA ALA A 112 -0.35 4.66 18.24
C ALA A 112 -0.25 4.13 19.68
N TYR A 113 0.77 3.35 20.00
CA TYR A 113 1.05 2.88 21.36
C TYR A 113 1.96 3.83 22.16
N GLY A 114 2.44 4.91 21.54
CA GLY A 114 3.23 5.96 22.19
C GLY A 114 2.39 6.93 23.03
N PRO A 115 3.05 7.95 23.62
CA PRO A 115 2.42 8.91 24.55
C PRO A 115 1.22 9.67 23.96
N ASN A 116 1.25 9.96 22.66
CA ASN A 116 0.23 10.76 21.97
C ASN A 116 -0.84 9.92 21.25
N GLY A 117 -0.78 8.59 21.38
CA GLY A 117 -1.65 7.70 20.63
C GLY A 117 -3.03 7.49 21.29
N THR A 118 -4.09 7.52 20.48
CA THR A 118 -5.47 7.34 20.97
C THR A 118 -5.92 5.87 20.97
N PRO A 119 -6.91 5.48 21.80
CA PRO A 119 -7.46 4.12 21.76
C PRO A 119 -8.00 3.71 20.39
N GLY A 120 -8.56 4.66 19.63
CA GLY A 120 -9.03 4.45 18.26
C GLY A 120 -7.89 4.13 17.30
N GLN A 121 -6.79 4.89 17.37
CA GLN A 121 -5.59 4.64 16.55
C GLN A 121 -4.97 3.28 16.87
N ARG A 122 -4.87 2.91 18.15
CA ARG A 122 -4.37 1.60 18.58
C ARG A 122 -5.17 0.48 17.95
N ARG A 123 -6.50 0.50 18.09
CA ARG A 123 -7.38 -0.51 17.47
C ARG A 123 -7.21 -0.55 15.96
N ALA A 124 -7.23 0.60 15.29
CA ALA A 124 -7.12 0.68 13.84
C ALA A 124 -5.79 0.10 13.31
N HIS A 125 -4.66 0.48 13.89
CA HIS A 125 -3.35 0.03 13.43
C HIS A 125 -3.05 -1.43 13.83
N THR A 126 -3.53 -1.89 14.99
CA THR A 126 -3.43 -3.30 15.39
C THR A 126 -4.20 -4.22 14.47
N LEU A 127 -5.38 -3.80 13.98
CA LEU A 127 -6.16 -4.58 13.01
C LEU A 127 -5.57 -4.50 11.60
N ARG A 128 -5.03 -3.34 11.22
CA ARG A 128 -4.51 -3.11 9.86
C ARG A 128 -3.21 -3.87 9.59
N LEU A 129 -2.32 -4.01 10.58
CA LEU A 129 -1.01 -4.62 10.36
C LEU A 129 -1.10 -6.10 9.93
N PRO A 130 -1.87 -6.99 10.59
CA PRO A 130 -2.05 -8.38 10.15
C PRO A 130 -2.73 -8.49 8.78
N LEU A 131 -3.61 -7.53 8.43
CA LEU A 131 -4.30 -7.51 7.14
C LEU A 131 -3.35 -7.33 5.95
N GLN A 132 -2.13 -6.84 6.17
CA GLN A 132 -1.10 -6.74 5.13
C GLN A 132 -0.58 -8.11 4.67
N VAL A 133 -0.56 -9.12 5.55
CA VAL A 133 -0.01 -10.46 5.24
C VAL A 133 -0.82 -11.15 4.12
N PRO A 134 -2.16 -11.22 4.18
CA PRO A 134 -2.96 -11.71 3.06
C PRO A 134 -2.68 -11.01 1.71
N LEU A 135 -2.46 -9.69 1.71
CA LEU A 135 -2.19 -8.92 0.48
C LEU A 135 -0.82 -9.26 -0.12
N VAL A 136 0.20 -9.39 0.73
CA VAL A 136 1.53 -9.86 0.32
C VAL A 136 1.45 -11.26 -0.29
N LEU A 137 0.82 -12.21 0.41
CA LEU A 137 0.68 -13.58 -0.07
C LEU A 137 -0.17 -13.67 -1.36
N TRP A 138 -1.23 -12.85 -1.46
CA TRP A 138 -2.07 -12.79 -2.65
C TRP A 138 -1.28 -12.31 -3.86
N SER A 139 -0.55 -11.18 -3.75
CA SER A 139 0.31 -10.71 -4.84
C SER A 139 1.37 -11.73 -5.22
N TRP A 140 2.04 -12.38 -4.25
CA TRP A 140 3.05 -13.40 -4.50
C TRP A 140 2.49 -14.61 -5.26
N SER A 141 1.24 -15.00 -4.98
CA SER A 141 0.58 -16.12 -5.67
C SER A 141 0.37 -15.87 -7.17
N LEU A 142 0.34 -14.60 -7.59
CA LEU A 142 0.13 -14.20 -9.00
C LEU A 142 1.42 -14.19 -9.84
N ARG A 143 2.57 -14.51 -9.25
CA ARG A 143 3.87 -14.56 -9.94
C ARG A 143 4.07 -15.78 -10.86
N LYS A 144 3.15 -16.75 -10.77
CA LYS A 144 3.23 -18.04 -11.45
C LYS A 144 2.68 -18.00 -12.86
#